data_AF-A0A8T0FAD9-F1
#
_entry.id   AF-A0A8T0FAD9-F1
#
_cell.length_a   1.000
_cell.length_b   1.000
_cell.length_c   1.000
_cell.angle_alpha   90.00
_cell.angle_beta   90.00
_cell.angle_gamma   90.00
#
_symmetry.space_group_name_H-M   'P 1'
#
loop_
_entity.id
_entity.type
_entity.pdbx_description
1 polymer ?
#
loop_
_entity_poly.entity_id
_entity_poly.type
_entity_poly.pdbx_seq_one_letter_code
_entity_poly.pdbx_strand_id
1 'polypeptide(L)'
;MELRFYWEKTGDYHDEMNGDHFEKWLESVLPKLKKNSVIVMDNASYHSVKMEKIPTTSVTKKSIQEWLSQKHISWDKDMIKIELLQKVSEVKHFYDYIE
;
A
#
# COMPACT_ATOMS: atom_id res chain seq x y z
N MET A 1 -27.32 16.68 -2.57
CA MET A 1 -27.65 15.25 -2.44
C MET A 1 -26.60 14.66 -1.53
N GLU A 2 -26.91 14.54 -0.26
CA GLU A 2 -25.99 14.02 0.75
C GLU A 2 -26.24 12.52 0.84
N LEU A 3 -25.24 11.71 0.48
CA LEU A 3 -25.31 10.26 0.64
C LEU A 3 -24.83 9.96 2.07
N ARG A 4 -25.76 9.58 2.95
CA ARG A 4 -25.44 9.06 4.28
C ARG A 4 -25.72 7.57 4.29
N PHE A 5 -24.69 6.77 4.48
CA PHE A 5 -24.80 5.34 4.73
C PHE A 5 -24.75 5.09 6.24
N TYR A 6 -25.74 4.37 6.75
CA TYR A 6 -25.72 3.81 8.11
C TYR A 6 -25.31 2.34 8.00
N TRP A 7 -24.34 1.93 8.80
CA TRP A 7 -23.91 0.53 8.91
C TRP A 7 -24.32 0.00 10.29
N GLU A 8 -24.95 -1.17 10.33
CA GLU A 8 -25.45 -1.81 11.55
C GLU A 8 -24.33 -2.63 12.20
N LYS A 9 -23.94 -2.29 13.43
CA LYS A 9 -22.76 -2.84 14.12
C LYS A 9 -23.01 -4.27 14.65
N THR A 10 -22.21 -5.22 14.18
CA THR A 10 -21.99 -6.50 14.85
C THR A 10 -20.51 -6.85 14.89
N GLY A 11 -19.82 -6.58 16.00
CA GLY A 11 -18.49 -7.16 16.26
C GLY A 11 -17.29 -6.24 16.12
N ASP A 12 -16.16 -6.73 16.63
CA ASP A 12 -14.90 -6.03 16.87
C ASP A 12 -14.32 -5.39 15.60
N TYR A 13 -13.95 -4.11 15.71
CA TYR A 13 -13.59 -3.20 14.61
C TYR A 13 -12.25 -3.56 13.93
N HIS A 14 -11.52 -4.53 14.47
CA HIS A 14 -10.14 -4.78 14.07
C HIS A 14 -9.96 -5.75 12.89
N ASP A 15 -11.03 -6.39 12.40
CA ASP A 15 -10.93 -7.39 11.32
C ASP A 15 -11.66 -7.03 10.00
N GLU A 16 -12.41 -5.93 9.89
CA GLU A 16 -13.46 -5.85 8.85
C GLU A 16 -13.23 -4.91 7.65
N MET A 17 -12.23 -4.02 7.64
CA MET A 17 -11.87 -3.20 6.46
C MET A 17 -10.46 -3.51 5.95
N ASN A 18 -10.39 -4.22 4.82
CA ASN A 18 -9.16 -4.47 4.06
C ASN A 18 -9.28 -3.85 2.64
N GLY A 19 -8.17 -3.84 1.90
CA GLY A 19 -8.12 -3.25 0.55
C GLY A 19 -9.21 -3.80 -0.38
N ASP A 20 -9.46 -5.11 -0.34
CA ASP A 20 -10.43 -5.79 -1.20
C ASP A 20 -11.88 -5.35 -0.93
N HIS A 21 -12.24 -5.11 0.34
CA HIS A 21 -13.56 -4.58 0.69
C HIS A 21 -13.72 -3.12 0.25
N PHE A 22 -12.67 -2.32 0.40
CA PHE A 22 -12.67 -0.94 -0.06
C PHE A 22 -12.80 -0.84 -1.59
N GLU A 23 -12.05 -1.66 -2.33
CA GLU A 23 -12.10 -1.74 -3.80
C GLU A 23 -13.51 -2.09 -4.29
N LYS A 24 -14.11 -3.17 -3.77
CA LYS A 24 -15.49 -3.57 -4.12
C LYS A 24 -16.52 -2.49 -3.81
N TRP A 25 -16.38 -1.80 -2.68
CA TRP A 25 -17.26 -0.69 -2.35
C TRP A 25 -17.10 0.46 -3.36
N LEU A 26 -15.86 0.84 -3.68
CA LEU A 26 -15.56 1.93 -4.61
C LEU A 26 -16.10 1.62 -6.01
N GLU A 27 -15.89 0.40 -6.52
CA GLU A 27 -16.46 -0.08 -7.80
C GLU A 27 -17.98 0.04 -7.82
N SER A 28 -18.66 -0.21 -6.70
CA SER A 28 -20.12 -0.10 -6.61
C SER A 28 -20.63 1.35 -6.57
N VAL A 29 -19.76 2.30 -6.19
CA VAL A 29 -20.07 3.72 -6.02
C VAL A 29 -19.77 4.51 -7.29
N LEU A 30 -18.66 4.24 -7.97
CA LEU A 30 -18.21 4.97 -9.16
C LEU A 30 -19.31 5.14 -10.23
N PRO A 31 -20.10 4.10 -10.61
CA PRO A 31 -21.16 4.23 -11.61
C PRO A 31 -22.34 5.10 -11.18
N LYS A 32 -22.50 5.35 -9.87
CA LYS A 32 -23.59 6.12 -9.28
C LYS A 32 -23.22 7.61 -9.13
N LEU A 33 -21.96 7.97 -9.37
CA LEU A 33 -21.49 9.35 -9.24
C LEU A 33 -21.96 10.20 -10.43
N LYS A 34 -22.40 11.41 -10.12
CA LYS A 34 -22.70 12.41 -11.16
C LYS A 34 -21.39 12.88 -11.80
N LYS A 35 -21.46 13.32 -13.05
CA LYS A 35 -20.32 13.94 -13.72
C LYS A 35 -19.77 15.09 -12.87
N ASN A 36 -18.44 15.20 -12.79
CA ASN A 36 -17.71 16.19 -11.98
C ASN A 36 -17.89 16.05 -10.46
N SER A 37 -18.14 14.84 -9.96
CA SER A 37 -18.11 14.57 -8.51
C SER A 37 -16.66 14.55 -8.01
N VAL A 38 -16.45 15.01 -6.77
CA VAL A 38 -15.16 14.94 -6.07
C VAL A 38 -15.27 13.89 -4.98
N ILE A 39 -14.31 12.97 -4.94
CA ILE A 39 -14.17 11.99 -3.86
C ILE A 39 -13.06 12.50 -2.94
N VAL A 40 -13.38 12.68 -1.66
CA VAL A 40 -12.39 13.03 -0.62
C VAL A 40 -12.28 11.83 0.31
N MET A 41 -11.06 11.32 0.48
CA MET A 41 -10.76 10.17 1.33
C MET A 41 -9.71 10.58 2.37
N ASP A 42 -9.81 10.04 3.57
CA ASP A 42 -8.76 10.16 4.57
C ASP A 42 -7.55 9.29 4.18
N ASN A 43 -6.37 9.62 4.71
CA ASN A 43 -5.15 8.88 4.42
C ASN A 43 -5.03 7.65 5.32
N ALA A 44 -5.92 6.68 5.11
CA ALA A 44 -5.87 5.40 5.81
C ALA A 44 -5.10 4.35 5.00
N SER A 45 -4.33 3.51 5.68
CA SER A 45 -3.40 2.56 5.07
C SER A 45 -4.06 1.54 4.14
N TYR A 46 -5.36 1.29 4.30
CA TYR A 46 -6.15 0.38 3.46
C TYR A 46 -6.67 1.00 2.16
N HIS A 47 -6.61 2.33 1.99
CA HIS A 47 -6.94 3.00 0.72
C HIS A 47 -5.82 2.91 -0.31
N SER A 48 -4.59 2.66 0.15
CA SER A 48 -3.39 2.62 -0.66
C SER A 48 -2.82 1.20 -0.64
N VAL A 49 -3.25 0.37 -1.58
CA VAL A 49 -2.58 -0.89 -1.84
C VAL A 49 -1.28 -0.55 -2.57
N LYS A 50 -0.16 -0.53 -1.85
CA LYS A 50 1.16 -0.48 -2.50
C LYS A 50 1.30 -1.75 -3.34
N MET A 51 1.24 -1.63 -4.67
CA MET A 51 1.47 -2.76 -5.58
C MET A 51 2.84 -3.39 -5.36
N GLU A 52 3.80 -2.58 -4.92
CA GLU A 52 5.15 -3.00 -4.60
C GLU A 52 5.40 -3.03 -3.08
N LYS A 53 5.72 -4.21 -2.54
CA LYS A 53 6.18 -4.36 -1.16
C LYS A 53 7.66 -3.97 -1.04
N ILE A 54 7.91 -2.68 -0.86
CA ILE A 54 9.26 -2.16 -0.57
C ILE A 54 9.74 -2.74 0.78
N PRO A 55 10.94 -3.34 0.85
CA PRO A 55 11.44 -3.93 2.09
C PRO A 55 11.55 -2.92 3.23
N THR A 56 11.13 -3.35 4.42
CA THR A 56 11.22 -2.56 5.67
C THR A 56 12.10 -3.27 6.69
N THR A 57 12.30 -2.66 7.87
CA THR A 57 13.09 -3.24 8.97
C THR A 57 12.55 -4.57 9.48
N SER A 58 11.29 -4.92 9.22
CA SER A 58 10.69 -6.21 9.59
C SER A 58 11.05 -7.35 8.62
N VAL A 59 11.53 -7.04 7.41
CA VAL A 59 11.84 -8.03 6.36
C VAL A 59 13.18 -8.73 6.63
N THR A 60 13.34 -9.99 6.24
CA THR A 60 14.60 -10.73 6.45
C THR A 60 15.73 -10.19 5.57
N LYS A 61 17.00 -10.36 6.00
CA LYS A 61 18.17 -9.96 5.20
C LYS A 61 18.12 -10.55 3.78
N LYS A 62 17.80 -11.84 3.69
CA LYS A 62 17.71 -12.58 2.43
C LYS A 62 16.65 -11.99 1.49
N SER A 63 15.46 -11.69 2.01
CA SER A 63 14.39 -11.08 1.21
C SER A 63 14.74 -9.66 0.72
N ILE A 64 15.51 -8.89 1.49
CA ILE A 64 16.03 -7.58 1.04
C ILE A 64 17.02 -7.77 -0.12
N GLN A 65 17.92 -8.75 -0.03
CA GLN A 65 18.88 -9.09 -1.09
C GLN A 65 18.18 -9.56 -2.37
N GLU A 66 17.13 -10.37 -2.24
CA GLU A 66 16.30 -10.82 -3.36
C GLU A 66 15.60 -9.64 -4.03
N TRP A 67 15.00 -8.73 -3.26
CA TRP A 67 14.35 -7.53 -3.80
C TRP A 67 15.35 -6.63 -4.54
N LEU A 68 16.53 -6.35 -3.96
CA LEU A 68 17.57 -5.57 -4.63
C LEU A 68 18.03 -6.24 -5.94
N SER A 69 18.18 -7.56 -5.94
CA SER A 69 18.55 -8.34 -7.14
C SER A 69 17.46 -8.26 -8.23
N GLN A 70 16.19 -8.39 -7.85
CA GLN A 70 15.04 -8.27 -8.78
C GLN A 70 14.98 -6.88 -9.43
N LYS A 71 15.39 -5.84 -8.69
CA LYS A 71 15.47 -4.47 -9.18
C LYS A 71 16.78 -4.14 -9.89
N HIS A 72 17.67 -5.12 -10.06
CA HIS A 72 18.99 -4.94 -10.68
C HIS A 72 19.87 -3.92 -9.93
N ILE A 73 19.67 -3.79 -8.61
CA ILE A 73 20.45 -2.91 -7.74
C ILE A 73 21.61 -3.72 -7.15
N SER A 74 22.84 -3.24 -7.32
CA SER A 74 24.02 -3.91 -6.79
C SER A 74 24.10 -3.81 -5.26
N TRP A 75 24.41 -4.94 -4.63
CA TRP A 75 24.65 -5.09 -3.19
C TRP A 75 25.80 -6.06 -2.93
N ASP A 76 26.45 -5.94 -1.78
CA ASP A 76 27.53 -6.83 -1.35
C ASP A 76 27.00 -7.89 -0.36
N LYS A 77 27.48 -9.12 -0.48
CA LYS A 77 27.15 -10.23 0.44
C LYS A 77 27.53 -9.94 1.89
N ASP A 78 28.58 -9.14 2.10
CA ASP A 78 29.10 -8.80 3.40
C ASP A 78 28.31 -7.65 4.06
N MET A 79 27.46 -6.94 3.29
CA MET A 79 26.62 -5.87 3.83
C MET A 79 25.69 -6.38 4.92
N ILE A 80 25.57 -5.62 6.00
CA ILE A 80 24.61 -5.89 7.07
C ILE A 80 23.20 -5.39 6.68
N LYS A 81 22.19 -5.83 7.43
CA LYS A 81 20.78 -5.51 7.14
C LYS A 81 20.53 -4.00 7.02
N ILE A 82 21.20 -3.19 7.85
CA ILE A 82 21.05 -1.73 7.85
C ILE A 82 21.59 -1.11 6.55
N GLU A 83 22.74 -1.56 6.06
CA GLU A 83 23.35 -1.07 4.81
C GLU A 83 22.51 -1.46 3.59
N LEU A 84 21.93 -2.67 3.60
CA LEU A 84 20.98 -3.08 2.57
C LEU A 84 19.71 -2.22 2.59
N LEU A 85 19.20 -1.87 3.77
CA LEU A 85 18.05 -0.96 3.90
C LEU A 85 18.37 0.47 3.49
N GLN A 86 19.61 0.93 3.67
CA GLN A 86 20.06 2.23 3.13
C GLN A 86 19.98 2.24 1.60
N LYS A 87 20.47 1.19 0.93
CA LYS A 87 20.31 1.04 -0.51
C LYS A 87 18.85 1.03 -0.95
N VAL A 88 17.98 0.30 -0.23
CA VAL A 88 16.54 0.35 -0.49
C VAL A 88 16.00 1.77 -0.34
N SER A 89 16.44 2.52 0.68
CA SER A 89 15.99 3.89 0.92
C SER A 89 16.42 4.88 -0.18
N GLU A 90 17.57 4.66 -0.80
CA GLU A 90 18.07 5.48 -1.92
C GLU A 90 17.17 5.35 -3.15
N VAL A 91 16.60 4.16 -3.38
CA VAL A 91 15.79 3.88 -4.57
C VAL A 91 14.28 3.87 -4.31
N LYS A 92 13.84 3.89 -3.05
CA LYS A 92 12.42 3.68 -2.68
C LYS A 92 11.45 4.60 -3.43
N HIS A 93 11.88 5.84 -3.70
CA HIS A 93 11.04 6.86 -4.33
C HIS A 93 10.68 6.52 -5.78
N PHE A 94 11.48 5.71 -6.47
CA PHE A 94 11.15 5.18 -7.81
C PHE A 94 10.04 4.14 -7.78
N TYR A 95 9.75 3.55 -6.61
CA TYR A 95 8.79 2.48 -6.42
C TYR A 95 7.61 2.87 -5.51
N ASP A 96 7.65 4.07 -4.91
CA ASP A 96 6.57 4.59 -4.05
C ASP A 96 5.39 5.17 -4.88
N TYR A 97 5.57 5.40 -6.17
CA TYR A 97 4.54 5.89 -7.09
C TYR A 97 4.57 5.11 -8.40
N ILE A 98 3.49 4.40 -8.72
CA ILE A 98 3.21 3.93 -10.07
C ILE A 98 1.98 4.72 -10.53
N GLU A 99 2.12 5.49 -11.61
CA GLU A 99 1.01 6.16 -12.31
C GLU A 99 -0.02 5.16 -12.85
#